data_AF-I1HRM8-F1
#
_entry.id   AF-I1HRM8-F1
#
_cell.length_a   1.000
_cell.length_b   1.000
_cell.length_c   1.000
_cell.angle_alpha   90.00
_cell.angle_beta   90.00
_cell.angle_gamma   90.00
#
_symmetry.space_group_name_H-M   'P 1'
#
loop_
_entity.id
_entity.type
_entity.pdbx_description
1 polymer ?
#
loop_
_entity_poly.entity_id
_entity_poly.type
_entity_poly.pdbx_seq_one_letter_code
_entity_poly.pdbx_strand_id
1 'polypeptide(L)'
;MGRGKFKGKPTGRRNFSTPEEIAAGTSGRPRSFKKNVAEAEEEEEEIEESEEEESEDDAEGKAKHKGTEGIIQIENPNLVKAKNIKAKEVDLGKTTELSRREREEIEKQKSHERYMKLQEQGKTDQAKKDLERLALIRQQRADAAKKREEEKAAKEQRKTEARK
;
A
#
# COMPACT_ATOMS: atom_id res chain seq x y z
N MET A 1 -52.64 0.93 -3.57
CA MET A 1 -51.43 0.07 -3.67
C MET A 1 -50.55 0.32 -2.46
N GLY A 2 -50.67 -0.50 -1.41
CA GLY A 2 -49.90 -0.32 -0.18
C GLY A 2 -48.44 -0.75 -0.39
N ARG A 3 -47.51 0.21 -0.34
CA ARG A 3 -46.08 -0.10 -0.39
C ARG A 3 -45.64 -0.66 0.96
N GLY A 4 -45.33 -1.95 1.01
CA GLY A 4 -44.83 -2.61 2.22
C GLY A 4 -43.52 -1.99 2.70
N LYS A 5 -43.39 -1.77 4.01
CA LYS A 5 -42.15 -1.30 4.64
C LYS A 5 -41.10 -2.43 4.61
N PHE A 6 -40.17 -2.37 3.66
CA PHE A 6 -39.01 -3.26 3.64
C PHE A 6 -38.10 -2.93 4.84
N LYS A 7 -38.15 -3.77 5.89
CA LYS A 7 -37.15 -3.72 6.96
C LYS A 7 -35.90 -4.44 6.46
N GLY A 8 -34.94 -3.69 5.92
CA GLY A 8 -33.61 -4.22 5.66
C GLY A 8 -33.03 -4.76 6.95
N LYS A 9 -32.69 -6.05 7.00
CA LYS A 9 -31.90 -6.59 8.12
C LYS A 9 -30.59 -5.79 8.16
N PRO A 10 -30.08 -5.41 9.35
CA PRO A 10 -28.76 -4.81 9.42
C PRO A 10 -27.79 -5.84 8.87
N THR A 11 -27.24 -5.59 7.69
CA THR A 11 -26.09 -6.34 7.19
C THR A 11 -25.00 -6.09 8.20
N GLY A 12 -24.78 -7.08 9.07
CA GLY A 12 -23.78 -7.01 10.13
C GLY A 12 -22.48 -6.53 9.52
N ARG A 13 -21.96 -5.41 10.01
CA ARG A 13 -20.66 -4.91 9.59
C ARG A 13 -19.65 -6.03 9.85
N ARG A 14 -19.06 -6.55 8.77
CA ARG A 14 -17.97 -7.53 8.89
C ARG A 14 -16.75 -6.73 9.34
N ASN A 15 -16.31 -6.94 10.57
CA ASN A 15 -15.06 -6.38 11.06
C ASN A 15 -13.93 -7.24 10.51
N PHE A 16 -13.13 -6.70 9.59
CA PHE A 16 -11.89 -7.31 9.14
C PHE A 16 -10.77 -6.78 10.01
N SER A 17 -9.92 -7.67 10.53
CA SER A 17 -8.74 -7.27 11.30
C SER A 17 -7.74 -6.55 10.39
N THR A 18 -7.22 -5.42 10.84
CA THR A 18 -6.15 -4.71 10.13
C THR A 18 -4.81 -5.46 10.29
N PRO A 19 -3.83 -5.27 9.39
CA PRO A 19 -2.50 -5.86 9.53
C PRO A 19 -1.83 -5.45 10.85
N GLU A 20 -2.02 -4.21 11.31
CA GLU A 20 -1.53 -3.74 12.61
C GLU A 20 -2.18 -4.47 13.80
N GLU A 21 -3.48 -4.76 13.74
CA GLU A 21 -4.18 -5.54 14.78
C GLU A 21 -3.77 -7.02 14.79
N ILE A 22 -3.40 -7.57 13.64
CA ILE A 22 -2.86 -8.92 13.53
C ILE A 22 -1.47 -8.97 14.18
N ALA A 23 -0.60 -8.01 13.87
CA ALA A 23 0.74 -7.90 14.46
C ALA A 23 0.71 -7.64 15.96
N ALA A 24 -0.19 -6.76 16.42
CA ALA A 24 -0.40 -6.47 17.85
C ALA A 24 -1.10 -7.64 18.60
N GLY A 25 -1.56 -8.67 17.89
CA GLY A 25 -2.23 -9.82 18.48
C GLY A 25 -3.61 -9.52 19.09
N THR A 26 -4.16 -8.33 18.82
CA THR A 26 -5.49 -7.88 19.25
C THR A 26 -6.59 -8.27 18.26
N SER A 27 -6.23 -8.87 17.12
CA SER A 27 -7.18 -9.35 16.13
C SER A 27 -8.17 -10.37 16.72
N GLY A 28 -9.42 -10.33 16.26
CA GLY A 28 -10.46 -11.29 16.63
C GLY A 28 -10.28 -12.70 16.05
N ARG A 29 -9.12 -13.01 15.44
CA ARG A 29 -8.83 -14.32 14.85
C ARG A 29 -8.42 -15.31 15.96
N PRO A 30 -8.88 -16.57 15.91
CA PRO A 30 -8.52 -17.57 16.91
C PRO A 30 -7.00 -17.79 16.96
N ARG A 31 -6.44 -17.98 18.16
CA ARG A 31 -4.99 -18.13 18.39
C ARG A 31 -4.36 -19.32 17.65
N SER A 32 -5.17 -20.31 17.25
CA SER A 32 -4.74 -21.47 16.44
C SER A 32 -4.47 -21.16 14.97
N PHE A 33 -4.89 -19.98 14.48
CA PHE A 33 -4.63 -19.50 13.12
C PHE A 33 -3.54 -18.42 13.07
N LYS A 34 -2.80 -18.21 14.17
CA LYS A 34 -1.61 -17.38 14.18
C LYS A 34 -0.51 -18.13 13.43
N LYS A 35 -0.39 -17.89 12.12
CA LYS A 35 0.89 -18.07 11.44
C LYS A 35 1.80 -16.96 12.00
N ASN A 36 2.86 -17.33 12.70
CA ASN A 36 3.78 -16.33 13.24
C ASN A 36 4.44 -15.61 12.06
N VAL A 37 4.67 -14.30 12.15
CA VAL A 37 5.31 -13.55 11.06
C VAL A 37 6.72 -14.09 10.79
N ALA A 38 7.45 -14.48 11.84
CA ALA A 38 8.75 -15.15 11.71
C ALA A 38 8.65 -16.53 11.02
N GLU A 39 7.55 -17.26 11.20
CA GLU A 39 7.30 -18.55 10.53
C GLU A 39 6.84 -18.34 9.08
N ALA A 40 6.33 -17.16 8.74
CA ALA A 40 6.05 -16.78 7.35
C ALA A 40 7.31 -16.27 6.64
N GLU A 41 8.20 -15.56 7.34
CA GLU A 41 9.52 -15.16 6.85
C GLU A 41 10.45 -16.37 6.70
N GLU A 42 10.50 -17.30 7.67
CA GLU A 42 11.27 -18.55 7.56
C GLU A 42 10.75 -19.44 6.42
N GLU A 43 9.44 -19.53 6.20
CA GLU A 43 8.89 -20.31 5.08
C GLU A 43 9.13 -19.61 3.73
N GLU A 44 9.24 -18.28 3.69
CA GLU A 44 9.67 -17.54 2.50
C GLU A 44 11.17 -17.72 2.23
N GLU A 45 12.03 -17.70 3.26
CA GLU A 45 13.46 -17.97 3.17
C GLU A 45 13.76 -19.43 2.77
N GLU A 46 13.01 -20.41 3.31
CA GLU A 46 13.19 -21.84 2.99
C GLU A 46 12.78 -22.15 1.53
N ILE A 47 11.81 -21.41 0.98
CA ILE A 47 11.44 -21.50 -0.44
C ILE A 47 12.54 -20.86 -1.32
N GLU A 48 13.12 -19.75 -0.89
CA GLU A 48 14.19 -19.04 -1.61
C GLU A 48 15.50 -19.86 -1.60
N GLU A 49 15.86 -20.48 -0.48
CA GLU A 49 17.03 -21.36 -0.34
C GLU A 49 16.85 -22.67 -1.14
N SER A 50 15.63 -23.21 -1.20
CA SER A 50 15.32 -24.36 -2.06
C SER A 50 15.37 -24.05 -3.57
N GLU A 51 15.14 -22.79 -3.97
CA GLU A 51 15.34 -22.34 -5.36
C GLU A 51 16.82 -22.08 -5.67
N GLU A 52 17.65 -21.69 -4.69
CA GLU A 52 19.09 -21.51 -4.86
C GLU A 52 19.89 -22.82 -4.87
N GLU A 53 19.50 -23.84 -4.07
CA GLU A 53 20.24 -25.12 -4.01
C GLU A 53 20.00 -26.03 -5.24
N GLU A 54 18.98 -25.76 -6.07
CA GLU A 54 18.78 -26.47 -7.35
C GLU A 54 19.75 -26.01 -8.46
N SER A 55 20.58 -24.98 -8.21
CA SER A 55 21.45 -24.36 -9.22
C SER A 55 22.92 -24.84 -9.21
N GLU A 56 23.31 -25.86 -8.45
CA GLU A 56 24.71 -26.30 -8.38
C GLU A 56 24.90 -27.84 -8.48
N ASP A 57 24.66 -28.39 -9.68
CA ASP A 57 25.22 -29.70 -10.10
C ASP A 57 25.44 -29.74 -11.62
N ASP A 58 26.57 -29.19 -12.10
CA ASP A 58 27.12 -29.51 -13.42
C ASP A 58 28.32 -30.46 -13.23
N ALA A 59 28.03 -31.76 -13.17
CA ALA A 59 29.01 -32.81 -13.31
C ALA A 59 28.64 -33.67 -14.53
N GLU A 60 29.59 -33.74 -15.46
CA GLU A 60 29.60 -34.49 -16.71
C GLU A 60 28.80 -35.82 -16.67
N GLY A 61 27.77 -35.91 -17.53
CA GLY A 61 27.16 -37.18 -17.92
C GLY A 61 25.63 -37.17 -17.89
N LYS A 62 25.02 -37.06 -19.08
CA LYS A 62 23.58 -37.25 -19.35
C LYS A 62 22.69 -36.63 -18.27
N ALA A 63 22.29 -35.37 -18.48
CA ALA A 63 21.28 -34.68 -17.67
C ALA A 63 20.20 -35.69 -17.21
N LYS A 64 20.21 -36.01 -15.92
CA LYS A 64 19.23 -36.91 -15.32
C LYS A 64 17.92 -36.15 -15.31
N HIS A 65 17.14 -36.29 -16.37
CA HIS A 65 15.80 -35.75 -16.43
C HIS A 65 15.00 -36.33 -15.26
N LYS A 66 14.40 -35.48 -14.43
CA LYS A 66 13.58 -35.95 -13.31
C LYS A 66 12.33 -36.61 -13.90
N GLY A 67 12.03 -37.85 -13.48
CA GLY A 67 10.82 -38.55 -13.92
C GLY A 67 10.75 -38.83 -15.44
N THR A 68 9.63 -38.44 -16.06
CA THR A 68 9.31 -38.78 -17.47
C THR A 68 9.76 -37.72 -18.49
N GLU A 69 10.39 -36.64 -18.05
CA GLU A 69 10.78 -35.50 -18.90
C GLU A 69 11.74 -35.89 -20.04
N GLY A 70 12.53 -36.94 -19.86
CA GLY A 70 13.43 -37.46 -20.91
C GLY A 70 12.78 -38.42 -21.91
N ILE A 71 11.56 -38.90 -21.63
CA ILE A 71 10.85 -39.89 -22.45
C ILE A 71 9.97 -39.20 -23.50
N ILE A 72 9.45 -38.02 -23.17
CA ILE A 72 8.54 -37.27 -24.04
C ILE A 72 9.36 -36.32 -24.92
N GLN A 73 9.34 -36.55 -26.22
CA GLN A 73 9.97 -35.66 -27.21
C GLN A 73 9.11 -34.41 -27.37
N ILE A 74 9.61 -33.27 -26.89
CA ILE A 74 8.92 -31.97 -27.01
C ILE A 74 9.24 -31.38 -28.40
N GLU A 75 8.35 -31.58 -29.36
CA GLU A 75 8.41 -30.97 -30.70
C GLU A 75 7.75 -29.58 -30.76
N ASN A 76 7.96 -28.75 -29.74
CA ASN A 76 7.40 -27.39 -29.76
C ASN A 76 8.34 -26.47 -30.55
N PRO A 77 7.95 -25.96 -31.74
CA PRO A 77 8.81 -25.10 -32.56
C PRO A 77 9.11 -23.74 -31.92
N ASN A 78 8.32 -23.33 -30.92
CA ASN A 78 8.55 -22.11 -30.14
C ASN A 78 9.35 -22.38 -28.85
N LEU A 79 9.82 -23.60 -28.62
CA LEU A 79 10.63 -23.93 -27.45
C LEU A 79 12.02 -23.31 -27.60
N VAL A 80 12.19 -22.12 -27.03
CA VAL A 80 13.48 -21.46 -26.97
C VAL A 80 14.33 -22.18 -25.92
N LYS A 81 15.39 -22.87 -26.38
CA LYS A 81 16.38 -23.48 -25.47
C LYS A 81 17.10 -22.37 -24.72
N ALA A 82 17.21 -22.50 -23.40
CA ALA A 82 18.00 -21.60 -22.58
C ALA A 82 19.45 -21.56 -23.10
N LYS A 83 19.99 -20.36 -23.33
CA LYS A 83 21.38 -20.15 -23.73
C LYS A 83 22.12 -19.63 -22.51
N ASN A 84 23.17 -20.34 -22.10
CA ASN A 84 24.05 -19.89 -21.02
C ASN A 84 24.95 -18.78 -21.56
N ILE A 85 24.59 -17.52 -21.29
CA ILE A 85 25.40 -16.36 -21.65
C ILE A 85 26.39 -16.11 -20.51
N LYS A 86 27.66 -15.90 -20.84
CA LYS A 86 28.70 -15.60 -19.84
C LYS A 86 28.50 -14.18 -19.31
N ALA A 87 28.64 -14.00 -18.00
CA ALA A 87 28.46 -12.70 -17.33
C ALA A 87 29.26 -11.53 -17.94
N LYS A 88 30.40 -11.81 -18.59
CA LYS A 88 31.24 -10.81 -19.27
C LYS A 88 30.66 -10.26 -20.57
N GLU A 89 29.68 -10.93 -21.17
CA GLU A 89 29.04 -10.55 -22.43
C GLU A 89 27.68 -9.86 -22.21
N VAL A 90 27.26 -9.70 -20.94
CA VAL A 90 26.04 -8.99 -20.57
C VAL A 90 26.29 -7.49 -20.66
N ASP A 91 25.69 -6.86 -21.66
CA ASP A 91 25.82 -5.44 -21.96
C ASP A 91 24.90 -4.61 -21.05
N LEU A 92 25.39 -4.26 -19.86
CA LEU A 92 24.66 -3.49 -18.83
C LEU A 92 24.23 -2.07 -19.28
N GLY A 93 24.80 -1.57 -20.39
CA GLY A 93 24.47 -0.26 -20.97
C GLY A 93 23.20 -0.25 -21.83
N LYS A 94 22.70 -1.42 -22.23
CA LYS A 94 21.42 -1.53 -22.93
C LYS A 94 20.33 -1.56 -21.88
N THR A 95 19.70 -0.41 -21.63
CA THR A 95 18.42 -0.39 -20.92
C THR A 95 17.49 -1.33 -21.68
N THR A 96 17.16 -2.47 -21.06
CA THR A 96 16.12 -3.35 -21.55
C THR A 96 14.93 -2.45 -21.83
N GLU A 97 14.54 -2.33 -23.09
CA GLU A 97 13.42 -1.50 -23.46
C GLU A 97 12.20 -2.06 -22.73
N LEU A 98 11.84 -1.40 -21.63
CA LEU A 98 10.75 -1.84 -20.76
C LEU A 98 9.57 -2.21 -21.65
N SER A 99 9.03 -3.40 -21.38
CA SER A 99 7.89 -3.92 -22.12
C SER A 99 6.81 -2.83 -22.19
N ARG A 100 6.02 -2.78 -23.27
CA ARG A 100 4.94 -1.78 -23.39
C ARG A 100 4.06 -1.73 -22.13
N ARG A 101 3.83 -2.90 -21.52
CA ARG A 101 3.12 -3.04 -20.24
C ARG A 101 3.83 -2.33 -19.07
N GLU A 102 5.13 -2.54 -18.93
CA GLU A 102 5.93 -1.93 -17.86
C GLU A 102 6.01 -0.41 -18.00
N ARG A 103 6.09 0.10 -19.24
CA ARG A 103 6.06 1.56 -19.49
C ARG A 103 4.74 2.19 -19.06
N GLU A 104 3.62 1.57 -19.43
CA GLU A 104 2.29 2.05 -19.05
C GLU A 104 2.07 1.97 -17.52
N GLU A 105 2.56 0.92 -16.86
CA GLU A 105 2.47 0.79 -15.41
C GLU A 105 3.30 1.86 -14.68
N ILE A 106 4.51 2.14 -15.14
CA ILE A 106 5.36 3.20 -14.58
C ILE A 106 4.75 4.58 -14.81
N GLU A 107 4.16 4.83 -15.97
CA GLU A 107 3.46 6.10 -16.23
C GLU A 107 2.22 6.25 -15.35
N LYS A 108 1.48 5.16 -15.15
CA LYS A 108 0.34 5.13 -14.21
C LYS A 108 0.78 5.43 -12.78
N GLN A 109 1.86 4.82 -12.31
CA GLN A 109 2.44 5.09 -10.99
C GLN A 109 2.88 6.56 -10.89
N LYS A 110 3.66 7.07 -11.86
CA LYS A 110 4.10 8.46 -11.89
C LYS A 110 2.94 9.46 -11.91
N SER A 111 1.87 9.16 -12.64
CA SER A 111 0.68 10.03 -12.67
C SER A 111 -0.05 10.06 -11.32
N HIS A 112 -0.16 8.90 -10.66
CA HIS A 112 -0.72 8.80 -9.32
C HIS A 112 0.13 9.56 -8.30
N GLU A 113 1.45 9.39 -8.32
CA GLU A 113 2.37 10.12 -7.44
C GLU A 113 2.27 11.62 -7.64
N ARG A 114 2.20 12.08 -8.90
CA ARG A 114 1.99 13.51 -9.21
C ARG A 114 0.67 14.02 -8.66
N TYR A 115 -0.41 13.25 -8.79
CA TYR A 115 -1.70 13.62 -8.24
C TYR A 115 -1.65 13.73 -6.71
N MET A 116 -1.07 12.74 -6.03
CA MET A 116 -0.90 12.76 -4.57
C MET A 116 -0.05 13.95 -4.13
N LYS A 117 1.07 14.19 -4.80
CA LYS A 117 1.94 15.35 -4.54
C LYS A 117 1.22 16.68 -4.74
N LEU A 118 0.39 16.81 -5.77
CA LEU A 118 -0.42 18.02 -5.98
C LEU A 118 -1.48 18.19 -4.89
N GLN A 119 -2.04 17.10 -4.39
CA GLN A 119 -3.02 17.12 -3.30
C GLN A 119 -2.37 17.52 -1.98
N GLU A 120 -1.20 16.97 -1.66
CA GLU A 120 -0.38 17.37 -0.52
C GLU A 120 0.02 18.85 -0.59
N GLN A 121 0.36 19.33 -1.79
CA GLN A 121 0.65 20.75 -2.03
C GLN A 121 -0.59 21.66 -1.95
N GLY A 122 -1.80 21.10 -1.80
CA GLY A 122 -3.03 21.89 -1.77
C GLY A 122 -3.44 22.46 -3.12
N LYS A 123 -2.88 21.96 -4.23
CA LYS A 123 -3.11 22.51 -5.58
C LYS A 123 -4.32 21.90 -6.27
N THR A 124 -4.77 20.72 -5.85
CA THR A 124 -6.02 20.12 -6.35
C THR A 124 -7.23 20.91 -5.85
N ASP A 125 -8.30 20.97 -6.64
CA ASP A 125 -9.49 21.76 -6.27
C ASP A 125 -10.16 21.25 -4.99
N GLN A 126 -10.03 19.95 -4.69
CA GLN A 126 -10.47 19.37 -3.42
C GLN A 126 -9.63 19.91 -2.25
N ALA A 127 -8.31 19.85 -2.36
CA ALA A 127 -7.43 20.31 -1.30
C ALA A 127 -7.53 21.83 -1.08
N LYS A 128 -7.72 22.63 -2.14
CA LYS A 128 -8.01 24.06 -2.01
C LYS A 128 -9.28 24.32 -1.18
N LYS A 129 -10.38 23.63 -1.49
CA LYS A 129 -11.63 23.74 -0.72
C LYS A 129 -11.46 23.33 0.73
N ASP A 130 -10.69 22.28 1.00
CA ASP A 130 -10.41 21.84 2.36
C ASP A 130 -9.57 22.87 3.13
N LEU A 131 -8.54 23.44 2.48
CA LEU A 131 -7.74 24.53 3.05
C LEU A 131 -8.58 25.78 3.32
N GLU A 132 -9.45 26.17 2.39
CA GLU A 132 -10.40 27.28 2.56
C GLU A 132 -11.36 27.04 3.73
N ARG A 133 -11.91 25.83 3.84
CA ARG A 133 -12.76 25.43 4.97
C ARG A 133 -12.00 25.52 6.29
N LEU A 134 -10.76 25.02 6.34
CA LEU A 134 -9.92 25.12 7.54
C LEU A 134 -9.56 26.57 7.87
N ALA A 135 -9.29 27.42 6.87
CA ALA A 135 -9.03 28.84 7.07
C ALA A 135 -10.24 29.55 7.68
N LEU A 136 -11.46 29.28 7.19
CA LEU A 136 -12.70 29.83 7.74
C LEU A 136 -12.91 29.42 9.20
N ILE A 137 -12.64 28.16 9.55
CA ILE A 137 -12.70 27.69 10.95
C ILE A 137 -11.65 28.40 11.82
N ARG A 138 -10.43 28.58 11.31
CA ARG A 138 -9.38 29.32 12.03
C ARG A 138 -9.79 30.77 12.28
N GLN A 139 -10.38 31.44 11.29
CA GLN A 139 -10.93 32.80 11.43
C GLN A 139 -12.03 32.86 12.50
N GLN A 140 -13.02 31.97 12.41
CA GLN A 140 -14.09 31.90 13.41
C GLN A 140 -13.56 31.68 14.84
N ARG A 141 -12.54 30.84 15.00
CA ARG A 141 -11.88 30.61 16.30
C ARG A 141 -11.14 31.85 16.79
N ALA A 142 -10.39 32.52 15.91
CA ALA A 142 -9.67 33.74 16.25
C ALA A 142 -10.63 34.87 16.64
N ASP A 143 -11.71 35.06 15.89
CA ASP A 143 -12.73 36.08 16.17
C ASP A 143 -13.48 35.77 17.48
N ALA A 144 -13.78 34.50 17.75
CA ALA A 144 -14.36 34.10 19.04
C ALA A 144 -13.39 34.29 20.21
N ALA A 145 -12.08 34.07 20.01
CA ALA A 145 -11.07 34.35 21.03
C ALA A 145 -10.96 35.85 21.31
N LYS A 146 -10.86 36.68 20.26
CA LYS A 146 -10.84 38.15 20.38
C LYS A 146 -12.08 38.69 21.09
N LYS A 147 -13.28 38.25 20.71
CA LYS A 147 -14.53 38.64 21.39
C LYS A 147 -14.52 38.27 22.88
N ARG A 148 -14.02 37.09 23.24
CA ARG A 148 -13.88 36.70 24.66
C ARG A 148 -12.86 37.55 25.41
N GLU A 149 -11.76 37.93 24.78
CA GLU A 149 -10.74 38.81 25.38
C GLU A 149 -11.27 40.23 25.58
N GLU A 150 -11.97 40.79 24.59
CA GLU A 150 -12.64 42.09 24.67
C GLU A 150 -13.71 42.11 25.78
N GLU A 151 -14.55 41.07 25.88
CA GLU A 151 -15.54 40.97 26.95
C GLU A 151 -14.90 40.85 28.34
N LYS A 152 -13.77 40.12 28.44
CA LYS A 152 -13.03 40.02 29.71
C LYS A 152 -12.41 41.36 30.08
N ALA A 153 -11.75 42.03 29.14
CA ALA A 153 -11.14 43.34 29.35
C ALA A 153 -12.20 44.40 29.73
N ALA A 154 -13.35 44.42 29.07
CA ALA A 154 -14.45 45.32 29.42
C ALA A 154 -15.03 45.02 30.82
N LYS A 155 -15.14 43.75 31.21
CA LYS A 155 -15.56 43.36 32.57
C LYS A 155 -14.52 43.77 33.61
N GLU A 156 -13.24 43.66 33.32
CA GLU A 156 -12.16 44.10 34.21
C GLU A 156 -12.15 45.63 34.36
N GLN A 157 -12.26 46.38 33.25
CA GLN A 157 -12.38 47.83 33.29
C GLN A 157 -13.57 48.29 34.14
N ARG A 158 -14.77 47.69 33.94
CA ARG A 158 -15.95 47.98 34.77
C ARG A 158 -15.74 47.65 36.24
N LYS A 159 -15.04 46.54 36.56
CA LYS A 159 -14.69 46.20 37.95
C LYS A 159 -13.70 47.19 38.56
N THR A 160 -12.72 47.67 37.79
CA THR A 160 -11.76 48.67 38.27
C THR A 160 -12.40 50.04 38.46
N GLU A 161 -13.31 50.44 37.57
CA GLU A 161 -14.10 51.67 37.71
C GLU A 161 -15.05 51.59 38.91
N ALA A 162 -15.71 50.46 39.13
CA ALA A 162 -16.60 50.27 40.29
C ALA A 162 -15.87 50.17 41.64
N ARG A 163 -14.54 49.94 41.64
CA ARG A 163 -13.72 49.85 42.86
C ARG A 163 -13.04 51.18 43.21
N LYS A 164 -13.14 52.18 42.33
CA LYS A 164 -12.58 53.53 42.50
C LYS A 164 -13.66 54.48 43.00
#